data_AF-A0A8B8LNW4-F1
#
_entry.id   AF-A0A8B8LNW4-F1
#
_cell.length_a   1.000
_cell.length_b   1.000
_cell.length_c   1.000
_cell.angle_alpha   90.00
_cell.angle_beta   90.00
_cell.angle_gamma   90.00
#
_symmetry.space_group_name_H-M   'P 1'
#
loop_
_entity.id
_entity.type
_entity.pdbx_description
1 polymer ?
#
loop_
_entity_poly.entity_id
_entity_poly.type
_entity_poly.pdbx_seq_one_letter_code
_entity_poly.pdbx_strand_id
1 'polypeptide(L)'
;MGMVFSHDSYTCANKAGLCLISDRYQSIKGAVSNPHLGWQPPNAYHVYCIHHIASNFNRRFKNIMLKKKLIQLGYTPSKHIFESKLNTFRSQSPEIQSLIDNISKEKWSLAYDDEGRRYGHMTTNLSESVNKILKGARNLPITALVKVMYARLVEYFVKRGETAMHEVNNGGKYCQKLMEAMEKNQQEASSHQVRRYDIQRTKFEVEEAFNPVTQRGGHKWTVILSTRYYQCGKFKAF
;
A
#
# COMPACT_ATOMS: atom_id res chain seq x y z
N MET A 1 18.70 4.49 -4.20
CA MET A 1 18.27 3.11 -3.92
C MET A 1 17.40 3.14 -2.67
N GLY A 2 16.10 2.91 -2.78
CA GLY A 2 15.20 2.85 -1.62
C GLY A 2 14.79 1.40 -1.39
N MET A 3 14.93 0.92 -0.16
CA MET A 3 14.49 -0.41 0.28
C MET A 3 13.74 -0.26 1.60
N VAL A 4 12.60 -0.94 1.72
CA VAL A 4 11.81 -1.00 2.97
C VAL A 4 11.59 -2.47 3.31
N PHE A 5 11.78 -2.82 4.58
CA PHE A 5 11.49 -4.13 5.15
C PHE A 5 10.17 -4.04 5.94
N SER A 6 9.33 -5.06 5.86
CA SER A 6 7.99 -5.05 6.47
C SER A 6 7.89 -5.74 7.84
N HIS A 7 8.94 -5.74 8.67
CA HIS A 7 8.89 -6.36 10.00
C HIS A 7 9.77 -5.64 11.04
N ASP A 8 9.26 -5.53 12.27
CA ASP A 8 9.90 -4.89 13.42
C ASP A 8 10.83 -5.86 14.17
N SER A 9 11.93 -6.28 13.55
CA SER A 9 13.00 -7.03 14.23
C SER A 9 14.31 -6.26 14.20
N TYR A 10 14.79 -5.88 15.38
CA TYR A 10 15.94 -4.99 15.64
C TYR A 10 17.33 -5.50 15.19
N THR A 11 17.41 -6.58 14.41
CA THR A 11 18.67 -7.07 13.82
C THR A 11 18.40 -7.72 12.46
N CYS A 12 19.06 -7.23 11.39
CA CYS A 12 19.00 -7.78 10.01
C CYS A 12 19.67 -9.18 9.84
N ALA A 13 19.91 -9.88 10.96
CA ALA A 13 20.50 -11.21 10.97
C ALA A 13 19.47 -12.28 10.56
N ASN A 14 18.25 -12.21 11.10
CA ASN A 14 17.17 -13.12 10.74
C ASN A 14 16.26 -12.49 9.68
N LYS A 15 16.16 -13.14 8.52
CA LYS A 15 15.34 -12.68 7.37
C LYS A 15 14.03 -13.45 7.24
N ALA A 16 13.79 -14.44 8.11
CA ALA A 16 12.61 -15.27 8.11
C ALA A 16 11.34 -14.41 8.13
N GLY A 17 10.47 -14.58 7.12
CA GLY A 17 9.20 -13.88 7.01
C GLY A 17 9.26 -12.42 6.54
N LEU A 18 10.45 -11.85 6.31
CA LEU A 18 10.56 -10.46 5.85
C LEU A 18 10.06 -10.29 4.42
N CYS A 19 9.33 -9.20 4.14
CA CYS A 19 9.08 -8.74 2.78
C CYS A 19 9.93 -7.51 2.45
N LEU A 20 10.80 -7.65 1.44
CA LEU A 20 11.58 -6.56 0.87
C LEU A 20 10.80 -5.89 -0.27
N ILE A 21 10.56 -4.59 -0.13
CA ILE A 21 10.00 -3.74 -1.20
C ILE A 21 11.13 -2.92 -1.81
N SER A 22 11.33 -3.02 -3.13
CA SER A 22 12.41 -2.30 -3.82
C SER A 22 12.03 -1.80 -5.22
N ASP A 23 12.96 -1.08 -5.85
CA ASP A 23 12.95 -0.86 -7.30
C ASP A 23 13.22 -2.18 -8.07
N ARG A 24 12.90 -2.18 -9.37
CA ARG A 24 13.12 -3.26 -10.35
C ARG A 24 14.48 -3.14 -11.06
N TYR A 25 15.45 -2.45 -10.46
CA TYR A 25 16.79 -2.29 -11.03
C TYR A 25 17.54 -3.64 -11.10
N GLN A 26 18.36 -3.82 -12.15
CA GLN A 26 18.93 -5.14 -12.48
C GLN A 26 19.87 -5.67 -11.38
N SER A 27 20.66 -4.80 -10.75
CA SER A 27 21.54 -5.23 -9.66
C SER A 27 20.77 -5.70 -8.42
N ILE A 28 19.60 -5.11 -8.12
CA ILE A 28 18.74 -5.57 -7.03
C ILE A 28 18.18 -6.96 -7.34
N LYS A 29 17.68 -7.15 -8.57
CA LYS A 29 17.19 -8.48 -8.98
C LYS A 29 18.28 -9.54 -8.85
N GLY A 30 19.50 -9.24 -9.29
CA GLY A 30 20.64 -10.14 -9.14
C GLY A 30 20.91 -10.51 -7.67
N ALA A 31 20.94 -9.51 -6.78
CA ALA A 31 21.13 -9.74 -5.35
C ALA A 31 19.99 -10.55 -4.73
N VAL A 32 18.74 -10.22 -5.03
CA VAL A 32 17.58 -10.93 -4.48
C VAL A 32 17.51 -12.36 -4.98
N SER A 33 17.83 -12.61 -6.25
CA SER A 33 17.84 -13.94 -6.85
C SER A 33 18.98 -14.83 -6.36
N ASN A 34 19.98 -14.29 -5.65
CA ASN A 34 21.08 -15.08 -5.12
C ASN A 34 20.60 -15.93 -3.92
N PRO A 35 20.60 -17.27 -4.04
CA PRO A 35 20.13 -18.16 -2.97
C PRO A 35 20.91 -17.99 -1.66
N HIS A 36 22.20 -17.64 -1.74
CA HIS A 36 23.06 -17.46 -0.57
C HIS A 36 22.70 -16.25 0.28
N LEU A 37 21.95 -15.28 -0.28
CA LEU A 37 21.54 -14.08 0.45
C LEU A 37 20.19 -14.25 1.18
N GLY A 38 19.47 -15.36 0.92
CA GLY A 38 18.25 -15.71 1.64
C GLY A 38 17.06 -14.79 1.38
N TRP A 39 17.04 -14.05 0.26
CA TRP A 39 15.92 -13.16 -0.12
C TRP A 39 14.79 -13.86 -0.90
N GLN A 40 14.78 -15.19 -0.89
CA GLN A 40 13.81 -16.03 -1.60
C GLN A 40 12.93 -16.83 -0.64
N PRO A 41 11.71 -17.20 -1.05
CA PRO A 41 10.86 -18.08 -0.28
C PRO A 41 11.53 -19.45 -0.03
N PRO A 42 11.25 -20.11 1.10
CA PRO A 42 10.34 -19.70 2.17
C PRO A 42 10.95 -18.69 3.17
N ASN A 43 12.24 -18.36 3.05
CA ASN A 43 12.94 -17.54 4.03
C ASN A 43 12.49 -16.08 4.00
N ALA A 44 12.52 -15.43 2.84
CA ALA A 44 12.09 -14.05 2.70
C ALA A 44 11.38 -13.82 1.37
N TYR A 45 10.66 -12.71 1.28
CA TYR A 45 9.86 -12.35 0.13
C TYR A 45 10.36 -11.06 -0.47
N HIS A 46 10.20 -10.93 -1.79
CA HIS A 46 10.60 -9.72 -2.50
C HIS A 46 9.48 -9.26 -3.42
N VAL A 47 9.18 -7.97 -3.38
CA VAL A 47 8.15 -7.33 -4.19
C VAL A 47 8.65 -5.98 -4.70
N TYR A 48 8.01 -5.47 -5.75
CA TYR A 48 8.37 -4.22 -6.37
C TYR A 48 7.49 -3.07 -5.86
N CYS A 49 8.12 -1.93 -5.65
CA CYS A 49 7.46 -0.67 -5.34
C CYS A 49 6.56 -0.23 -6.50
N ILE A 50 5.27 -0.01 -6.23
CA ILE A 50 4.31 0.40 -7.26
C ILE A 50 4.64 1.76 -7.87
N HIS A 51 5.21 2.68 -7.09
CA HIS A 51 5.65 3.97 -7.60
C HIS A 51 6.81 3.83 -8.60
N HIS A 52 7.76 2.91 -8.35
CA HIS A 52 8.85 2.65 -9.28
C HIS A 52 8.36 1.99 -10.57
N ILE A 53 7.43 1.02 -10.48
CA ILE A 53 6.78 0.45 -11.66
C ILE A 53 6.08 1.55 -12.46
N ALA A 54 5.30 2.41 -11.80
CA ALA A 54 4.57 3.50 -12.44
C ALA A 54 5.50 4.56 -13.04
N SER A 55 6.63 4.84 -12.40
CA SER A 55 7.66 5.75 -12.92
C SER A 55 8.32 5.17 -14.19
N ASN A 56 8.70 3.88 -14.15
CA ASN A 56 9.25 3.17 -15.30
C ASN A 56 8.26 3.09 -16.47
N PHE A 57 6.98 2.85 -16.17
CA PHE A 57 5.88 2.92 -17.14
C PHE A 57 5.79 4.31 -17.78
N ASN A 58 5.76 5.36 -16.96
CA ASN A 58 5.60 6.73 -17.44
C ASN A 58 6.81 7.24 -18.24
N ARG A 59 8.01 6.69 -18.01
CA ARG A 59 9.18 6.99 -18.84
C ARG A 59 8.97 6.57 -20.31
N ARG A 60 8.20 5.52 -20.56
CA ARG A 60 7.87 5.03 -21.91
C ARG A 60 6.65 5.74 -22.49
N PHE A 61 5.53 5.74 -21.78
CA PHE A 61 4.24 6.21 -22.31
C PHE A 61 3.97 7.70 -22.08
N LYS A 62 4.72 8.36 -21.19
CA LYS A 62 4.58 9.79 -20.85
C LYS A 62 3.14 10.24 -20.54
N ASN A 63 2.32 9.35 -20.00
CA ASN A 63 0.91 9.59 -19.72
C ASN A 63 0.63 9.57 -18.21
N ILE A 64 0.43 10.78 -17.65
CA ILE A 64 0.21 11.00 -16.21
C ILE A 64 -1.08 10.31 -15.73
N MET A 65 -2.12 10.26 -16.56
CA MET A 65 -3.41 9.65 -16.19
C MET A 65 -3.30 8.13 -16.11
N LEU A 66 -2.64 7.50 -17.08
CA LEU A 66 -2.37 6.06 -17.04
C LEU A 66 -1.44 5.68 -15.88
N LYS A 67 -0.43 6.52 -15.59
CA LYS A 67 0.42 6.36 -14.40
C LYS A 67 -0.41 6.33 -13.11
N LYS A 68 -1.34 7.28 -12.93
CA LYS A 68 -2.23 7.32 -11.75
C LYS A 68 -3.13 6.09 -11.68
N LYS A 69 -3.73 5.67 -12.80
CA LYS A 69 -4.55 4.45 -12.88
C LYS A 69 -3.77 3.20 -12.49
N LEU A 70 -2.51 3.07 -12.92
CA LEU A 70 -1.66 1.94 -12.56
C LEU A 70 -1.35 1.89 -11.05
N ILE A 71 -1.10 3.04 -10.43
CA ILE A 71 -0.90 3.10 -8.98
C ILE A 71 -2.18 2.67 -8.25
N GLN A 72 -3.34 3.21 -8.64
CA GLN A 72 -4.64 2.82 -8.07
C GLN A 72 -4.94 1.32 -8.27
N LEU A 73 -4.55 0.76 -9.42
CA LEU A 73 -4.68 -0.66 -9.70
C LEU A 73 -3.85 -1.48 -8.71
N GLY A 74 -2.59 -1.10 -8.47
CA GLY A 74 -1.73 -1.77 -7.49
C GLY A 74 -2.31 -1.78 -6.07
N TYR A 75 -3.00 -0.72 -5.67
CA TYR A 75 -3.67 -0.60 -4.36
C TYR A 75 -5.07 -1.22 -4.29
N THR A 76 -5.60 -1.80 -5.37
CA THR A 76 -6.93 -2.41 -5.34
C THR A 76 -6.88 -3.71 -4.53
N PRO A 77 -7.64 -3.84 -3.42
CA PRO A 77 -7.53 -5.00 -2.52
C PRO A 77 -8.37 -6.20 -2.97
N SER A 78 -9.50 -5.97 -3.64
CA SER A 78 -10.35 -7.07 -4.14
C SER A 78 -9.76 -7.68 -5.40
N LYS A 79 -9.51 -9.00 -5.40
CA LYS A 79 -9.05 -9.75 -6.59
C LYS A 79 -10.01 -9.58 -7.78
N HIS A 80 -11.32 -9.67 -7.55
CA HIS A 80 -12.32 -9.52 -8.61
C HIS A 80 -12.28 -8.12 -9.25
N ILE A 81 -12.31 -7.06 -8.44
CA ILE A 81 -12.24 -5.67 -8.93
C ILE A 81 -10.89 -5.42 -9.60
N PHE A 82 -9.81 -5.97 -9.05
CA PHE A 82 -8.47 -5.86 -9.61
C PHE A 82 -8.40 -6.47 -11.01
N GLU A 83 -8.90 -7.69 -11.23
CA GLU A 83 -8.89 -8.33 -12.55
C GLU A 83 -9.69 -7.55 -13.58
N SER A 84 -10.89 -7.07 -13.20
CA SER A 84 -11.71 -6.23 -14.07
C SER A 84 -10.96 -4.95 -14.49
N LYS A 85 -10.41 -4.21 -13.53
CA LYS A 85 -9.63 -2.98 -13.81
C LYS A 85 -8.35 -3.28 -14.60
N LEU A 86 -7.69 -4.40 -14.33
CA LEU A 86 -6.48 -4.83 -15.05
C LEU A 86 -6.81 -5.12 -16.52
N ASN A 87 -7.93 -5.79 -16.81
CA ASN A 87 -8.35 -6.06 -18.18
C ASN A 87 -8.67 -4.77 -18.94
N THR A 88 -9.37 -3.81 -18.32
CA THR A 88 -9.58 -2.48 -18.91
C THR A 88 -8.27 -1.71 -19.11
N PHE A 89 -7.28 -1.92 -18.24
CA PHE A 89 -5.96 -1.29 -18.38
C PHE A 89 -5.14 -1.91 -19.53
N ARG A 90 -5.23 -3.24 -19.70
CA ARG A 90 -4.58 -3.98 -20.81
C ARG A 90 -5.16 -3.59 -22.17
N SER A 91 -6.48 -3.39 -22.26
CA SER A 91 -7.14 -3.03 -23.53
C SER A 91 -6.77 -1.64 -24.07
N GLN A 92 -6.02 -0.83 -23.32
CA GLN A 92 -5.55 0.47 -23.77
C GLN A 92 -4.49 0.36 -24.89
N SER A 93 -3.63 -0.67 -24.86
CA SER A 93 -2.62 -0.92 -25.91
C SER A 93 -1.94 -2.29 -25.72
N PRO A 94 -1.62 -3.03 -26.80
CA PRO A 94 -0.83 -4.26 -26.73
C PRO A 94 0.52 -4.09 -26.01
N GLU A 95 1.16 -2.93 -26.13
CA GLU A 95 2.43 -2.63 -25.46
C GLU A 95 2.26 -2.50 -23.95
N ILE A 96 1.15 -1.90 -23.50
CA ILE A 96 0.80 -1.78 -22.08
C ILE A 96 0.55 -3.18 -21.49
N GLN A 97 -0.22 -4.00 -22.20
CA GLN A 97 -0.48 -5.37 -21.81
C GLN A 97 0.83 -6.16 -21.63
N SER A 98 1.69 -6.17 -22.66
CA SER A 98 2.99 -6.85 -22.59
C SER A 98 3.82 -6.37 -21.40
N LEU A 99 3.90 -5.06 -21.15
CA LEU A 99 4.70 -4.53 -20.04
C LEU A 99 4.21 -4.95 -18.66
N ILE A 100 2.89 -4.95 -18.44
CA ILE A 100 2.30 -5.32 -17.15
C ILE A 100 2.35 -6.83 -16.94
N ASP A 101 2.08 -7.63 -17.97
CA ASP A 101 2.08 -9.09 -17.88
C ASP A 101 3.49 -9.66 -17.66
N ASN A 102 4.53 -8.89 -18.01
CA ASN A 102 5.94 -9.18 -17.68
C ASN A 102 6.28 -9.05 -16.18
N ILE A 103 5.33 -8.69 -15.32
CA ILE A 103 5.51 -8.62 -13.86
C ILE A 103 4.38 -9.43 -13.21
N SER A 104 4.74 -10.52 -12.53
CA SER A 104 3.75 -11.33 -11.80
C SER A 104 2.96 -10.47 -10.81
N LYS A 105 1.66 -10.73 -10.69
CA LYS A 105 0.72 -9.91 -9.92
C LYS A 105 1.13 -9.87 -8.44
N GLU A 106 1.61 -11.01 -7.92
CA GLU A 106 2.13 -11.21 -6.56
C GLU A 106 3.36 -10.34 -6.24
N LYS A 107 4.01 -9.75 -7.25
CA LYS A 107 5.14 -8.83 -7.07
C LYS A 107 4.73 -7.37 -6.95
N TRP A 108 3.49 -6.98 -7.25
CA TRP A 108 3.14 -5.55 -7.29
C TRP A 108 1.70 -5.18 -6.94
N SER A 109 0.76 -6.12 -6.90
CA SER A 109 -0.63 -5.82 -6.52
C SER A 109 -0.93 -6.23 -5.08
N LEU A 110 -1.76 -5.44 -4.41
CA LEU A 110 -2.24 -5.70 -3.06
C LEU A 110 -3.24 -6.87 -3.04
N ALA A 111 -4.08 -6.98 -4.08
CA ALA A 111 -5.03 -8.09 -4.23
C ALA A 111 -4.38 -9.48 -4.21
N TYR A 112 -3.11 -9.59 -4.60
CA TYR A 112 -2.34 -10.83 -4.64
C TYR A 112 -1.30 -10.94 -3.51
N ASP A 113 -1.38 -10.08 -2.49
CA ASP A 113 -0.63 -10.24 -1.25
C ASP A 113 -1.38 -11.17 -0.28
N ASP A 114 -1.43 -12.46 -0.62
CA ASP A 114 -2.37 -13.40 0.02
C ASP A 114 -2.16 -13.60 1.52
N GLU A 115 -0.92 -13.54 1.98
CA GLU A 115 -0.52 -13.61 3.39
C GLU A 115 -0.34 -12.24 4.05
N GLY A 116 -0.67 -11.14 3.35
CA GLY A 116 -0.58 -9.79 3.90
C GLY A 116 0.83 -9.37 4.31
N ARG A 117 1.87 -9.98 3.74
CA ARG A 117 3.28 -9.83 4.15
C ARG A 117 3.80 -8.40 3.96
N ARG A 118 3.10 -7.60 3.16
CA ARG A 118 3.45 -6.20 2.93
C ARG A 118 2.83 -5.26 3.97
N TYR A 119 1.86 -5.71 4.76
CA TYR A 119 1.11 -4.89 5.72
C TYR A 119 0.55 -3.60 5.07
N GLY A 120 0.10 -3.70 3.81
CA GLY A 120 -0.39 -2.56 3.02
C GLY A 120 0.69 -1.61 2.48
N HIS A 121 1.98 -1.83 2.79
CA HIS A 121 3.07 -1.08 2.19
C HIS A 121 3.29 -1.51 0.74
N MET A 122 3.10 -0.57 -0.18
CA MET A 122 3.30 -0.79 -1.61
C MET A 122 4.42 0.07 -2.19
N THR A 123 5.02 0.94 -1.37
CA THR A 123 5.99 1.95 -1.79
C THR A 123 7.21 1.97 -0.89
N THR A 124 8.30 2.50 -1.42
CA THR A 124 9.55 2.77 -0.71
C THR A 124 9.60 4.17 -0.10
N ASN A 125 8.44 4.84 0.03
CA ASN A 125 8.34 6.24 0.46
C ASN A 125 9.07 6.52 1.78
N LEU A 126 9.02 5.59 2.74
CA LEU A 126 9.73 5.74 4.02
C LEU A 126 11.24 5.86 3.79
N SER A 127 11.83 4.92 3.05
CA SER A 127 13.26 4.93 2.72
C SER A 127 13.65 6.16 1.87
N GLU A 128 12.75 6.64 1.00
CA GLU A 128 13.00 7.82 0.18
C GLU A 128 12.96 9.11 1.01
N SER A 129 12.05 9.22 1.97
CA SER A 129 11.96 10.35 2.90
C SER A 129 13.23 10.45 3.75
N VAL A 130 13.71 9.32 4.31
CA VAL A 130 14.98 9.28 5.03
C VAL A 130 16.14 9.68 4.11
N ASN A 131 16.19 9.13 2.89
CA ASN A 131 17.22 9.50 1.92
C ASN A 131 17.20 10.99 1.52
N LYS A 132 16.03 11.63 1.51
CA LYS A 132 15.89 13.08 1.25
C LYS A 132 16.43 13.90 2.42
N ILE A 133 16.10 13.52 3.65
CA ILE A 133 16.66 14.12 4.87
C ILE A 133 18.18 14.09 4.77
N LEU A 134 18.77 12.94 4.44
CA LEU A 134 20.23 12.79 4.42
C LEU A 134 20.92 13.37 3.19
N LYS A 135 20.19 13.91 2.20
CA LYS A 135 20.76 14.35 0.92
C LYS A 135 21.92 15.35 1.08
N GLY A 136 21.81 16.31 2.00
CA GLY A 136 22.86 17.30 2.27
C GLY A 136 24.03 16.80 3.12
N ALA A 137 23.90 15.62 3.73
CA ALA A 137 24.90 15.05 4.63
C ALA A 137 25.71 13.90 3.99
N ARG A 138 25.39 13.49 2.76
CA ARG A 138 25.96 12.28 2.12
C ARG A 138 27.48 12.34 1.91
N ASN A 139 28.05 13.53 1.78
CA ASN A 139 29.47 13.74 1.55
C ASN A 139 30.25 14.04 2.83
N LEU A 140 29.59 13.96 3.99
CA LEU A 140 30.25 14.17 5.27
C LEU A 140 30.99 12.89 5.71
N PRO A 141 32.04 13.02 6.54
CA PRO A 141 32.63 11.88 7.22
C PRO A 141 31.57 11.06 7.96
N ILE A 142 31.78 9.74 8.08
CA ILE A 142 30.81 8.82 8.70
C ILE A 142 30.36 9.30 10.08
N THR A 143 31.29 9.82 10.89
CA THR A 143 31.01 10.37 12.22
C THR A 143 30.09 11.59 12.19
N ALA A 144 30.30 12.49 11.22
CA ALA A 144 29.43 13.65 11.02
C ALA A 144 28.05 13.25 10.47
N LEU A 145 27.98 12.26 9.57
CA LEU A 145 26.72 11.72 9.08
C LEU A 145 25.88 11.11 10.22
N VAL A 146 26.51 10.33 11.11
CA VAL A 146 25.84 9.74 12.29
C VAL A 146 25.33 10.84 13.23
N LYS A 147 26.13 11.88 13.50
CA LYS A 147 25.69 13.02 14.32
C LYS A 147 24.49 13.74 13.72
N VAL A 148 24.49 13.99 12.41
CA VAL A 148 23.37 14.63 11.71
C VAL A 148 22.11 13.75 11.75
N MET A 149 22.25 12.44 11.55
CA MET A 149 21.13 11.49 11.68
C MET A 149 20.53 11.56 13.08
N TYR A 150 21.38 11.47 14.11
CA TYR A 150 20.94 11.52 15.50
C TYR A 150 20.20 12.83 15.81
N ALA A 151 20.80 13.98 15.50
CA ALA A 151 20.20 15.29 15.77
C ALA A 151 18.83 15.45 15.11
N ARG A 152 18.69 15.03 13.85
CA ARG A 152 17.42 15.12 13.11
C ARG A 152 16.37 14.15 13.63
N LEU A 153 16.78 12.95 14.07
CA LEU A 153 15.86 12.00 14.70
C LEU A 153 15.34 12.57 16.02
N VAL A 154 16.23 13.11 16.86
CA VAL A 154 15.83 13.75 18.12
C VAL A 154 14.83 14.88 17.87
N GLU A 155 15.15 15.82 16.96
CA GLU A 155 14.24 16.92 16.60
C GLU A 155 12.88 16.39 16.10
N TYR A 156 12.88 15.38 15.24
CA TYR A 156 11.67 14.76 14.73
C TYR A 156 10.83 14.12 15.85
N PHE A 157 11.45 13.34 16.74
CA PHE A 157 10.76 12.68 17.84
C PHE A 157 10.20 13.66 18.86
N VAL A 158 10.95 14.72 19.19
CA VAL A 158 10.46 15.79 20.07
C VAL A 158 9.21 16.43 19.47
N LYS A 159 9.28 16.88 18.21
CA LYS A 159 8.13 17.51 17.53
C LYS A 159 6.90 16.59 17.42
N ARG A 160 7.13 15.30 17.13
CA ARG A 160 6.06 14.29 17.06
C ARG A 160 5.47 14.02 18.44
N GLY A 161 6.30 13.99 19.48
CA GLY A 161 5.87 13.85 20.87
C GLY A 161 5.03 15.03 21.32
N GLU A 162 5.46 16.26 21.06
CA GLU A 162 4.70 17.49 21.33
C GLU A 162 3.33 17.47 20.66
N THR A 163 3.28 17.08 19.38
CA THR A 163 2.01 16.96 18.63
C THR A 163 1.09 15.91 19.26
N ALA A 164 1.62 14.73 19.58
CA ALA A 164 0.85 13.65 20.18
C ALA A 164 0.34 14.02 21.59
N MET A 165 1.16 14.68 22.40
CA MET A 165 0.75 15.18 23.71
C MET A 165 -0.34 16.24 23.59
N HIS A 166 -0.21 17.17 22.64
CA HIS A 166 -1.24 18.16 22.36
C HIS A 166 -2.57 17.52 21.94
N GLU A 167 -2.54 16.50 21.07
CA GLU A 167 -3.74 15.74 20.68
C GLU A 167 -4.38 15.03 21.88
N VAL A 168 -3.58 14.33 22.70
CA VAL A 168 -4.07 13.63 23.90
C VAL A 168 -4.65 14.61 24.92
N ASN A 169 -4.00 15.73 25.16
CA ASN A 169 -4.48 16.77 26.09
C ASN A 169 -5.81 17.39 25.64
N ASN A 170 -6.06 17.44 24.33
CA ASN A 170 -7.34 17.87 23.76
C ASN A 170 -8.39 16.74 23.67
N GLY A 171 -8.15 15.61 24.34
CA GLY A 171 -9.07 14.46 24.36
C GLY A 171 -9.01 13.55 23.13
N GLY A 172 -8.01 13.73 22.26
CA GLY A 172 -7.78 12.89 21.09
C GLY A 172 -7.40 11.47 21.50
N LYS A 173 -8.20 10.48 21.07
CA LYS A 173 -7.93 9.05 21.34
C LYS A 173 -6.88 8.45 20.39
N TYR A 174 -6.84 8.95 19.17
CA TYR A 174 -5.91 8.52 18.13
C TYR A 174 -5.36 9.75 17.40
N CYS A 175 -4.33 9.55 16.57
CA CYS A 175 -3.76 10.64 15.79
C CYS A 175 -4.82 11.30 14.91
N GLN A 176 -4.70 12.62 14.71
CA GLN A 176 -5.69 13.41 13.98
C GLN A 176 -6.05 12.80 12.62
N LYS A 177 -5.03 12.34 11.87
CA LYS A 177 -5.23 11.71 10.56
C LYS A 177 -6.11 10.45 10.60
N LEU A 178 -6.01 9.64 11.66
CA LEU A 178 -6.86 8.46 11.82
C LEU A 178 -8.28 8.87 12.20
N MET A 179 -8.42 9.85 13.10
CA MET A 179 -9.72 10.39 13.50
C MET A 179 -10.48 10.97 12.29
N GLU A 180 -9.82 11.80 11.47
CA GLU A 180 -10.38 12.35 10.23
C GLU A 180 -10.80 11.24 9.25
N ALA A 181 -10.00 10.18 9.12
CA ALA A 181 -10.34 9.04 8.28
C ALA A 181 -11.55 8.25 8.82
N MET A 182 -11.63 8.05 10.13
CA MET A 182 -12.77 7.40 10.78
C MET A 182 -14.05 8.22 10.61
N GLU A 183 -13.97 9.54 10.81
CA GLU A 183 -15.10 10.45 10.64
C GLU A 183 -15.59 10.45 9.19
N LYS A 184 -14.68 10.56 8.22
CA LYS A 184 -15.03 10.46 6.80
C LYS A 184 -15.69 9.13 6.47
N ASN A 185 -15.14 8.01 6.95
CA ASN A 185 -15.73 6.68 6.74
C ASN A 185 -17.13 6.58 7.36
N GLN A 186 -17.35 7.21 8.52
CA GLN A 186 -18.66 7.24 9.20
C GLN A 186 -19.68 8.07 8.40
N GLN A 187 -19.27 9.22 7.85
CA GLN A 187 -20.10 10.06 6.98
C GLN A 187 -20.44 9.34 5.66
N GLU A 188 -19.48 8.62 5.08
CA GLU A 188 -19.74 7.81 3.88
C GLU A 188 -20.71 6.68 4.24
N ALA A 189 -20.47 5.95 5.33
CA ALA A 189 -21.33 4.85 5.77
C ALA A 189 -22.78 5.29 6.07
N SER A 190 -22.99 6.48 6.65
CA SER A 190 -24.34 6.99 6.95
C SER A 190 -25.16 7.30 5.68
N SER A 191 -24.51 7.48 4.53
CA SER A 191 -25.19 7.64 3.25
C SER A 191 -25.69 6.33 2.64
N HIS A 192 -25.26 5.17 3.14
CA HIS A 192 -25.63 3.87 2.57
C HIS A 192 -26.99 3.39 3.09
N GLN A 193 -27.79 2.79 2.22
CA GLN A 193 -29.00 2.07 2.60
C GLN A 193 -28.67 0.59 2.83
N VAL A 194 -29.09 0.04 3.97
CA VAL A 194 -28.90 -1.37 4.30
C VAL A 194 -30.25 -2.08 4.38
N ARG A 195 -30.45 -3.08 3.52
CA ARG A 195 -31.65 -3.93 3.51
C ARG A 195 -31.31 -5.32 3.98
N ARG A 196 -32.06 -5.82 4.96
CA ARG A 196 -31.89 -7.17 5.50
C ARG A 196 -32.73 -8.16 4.70
N TYR A 197 -32.08 -9.21 4.18
CA TYR A 197 -32.74 -10.24 3.36
C TYR A 197 -32.86 -11.59 4.06
N ASP A 198 -31.99 -11.91 5.02
CA ASP A 198 -32.03 -13.17 5.76
C ASP A 198 -31.55 -12.96 7.21
N ILE A 199 -32.42 -13.26 8.19
CA ILE A 199 -32.12 -13.14 9.61
C ILE A 199 -31.12 -14.20 10.05
N GLN A 200 -31.29 -15.46 9.63
CA GLN A 200 -30.51 -16.60 10.10
C GLN A 200 -29.11 -16.60 9.49
N ARG A 201 -29.01 -16.28 8.20
CA ARG A 201 -27.71 -16.18 7.50
C ARG A 201 -27.06 -14.82 7.66
N THR A 202 -27.75 -13.85 8.28
CA THR A 202 -27.29 -12.46 8.43
C THR A 202 -26.89 -11.86 7.08
N LYS A 203 -27.77 -12.01 6.08
CA LYS A 203 -27.58 -11.51 4.72
C LYS A 203 -28.19 -10.13 4.58
N PHE A 204 -27.39 -9.20 4.05
CA PHE A 204 -27.74 -7.81 3.82
C PHE A 204 -27.40 -7.42 2.39
N GLU A 205 -28.19 -6.52 1.83
CA GLU A 205 -27.81 -5.72 0.67
C GLU A 205 -27.45 -4.32 1.17
N VAL A 206 -26.31 -3.82 0.74
CA VAL A 206 -25.86 -2.47 1.02
C VAL A 206 -25.86 -1.71 -0.30
N GLU A 207 -26.58 -0.61 -0.35
CA GLU A 207 -26.68 0.27 -1.51
C GLU A 207 -26.05 1.63 -1.17
N GLU A 208 -25.03 2.03 -1.92
CA GLU A 208 -24.40 3.35 -1.83
C GLU A 208 -25.35 4.42 -2.38
N ALA A 209 -25.52 5.54 -1.66
CA ALA A 209 -26.30 6.65 -2.16
C ALA A 209 -25.75 7.15 -3.51
N PHE A 210 -26.64 7.26 -4.49
CA PHE A 210 -26.30 7.86 -5.76
C PHE A 210 -26.27 9.38 -5.64
N ASN A 211 -25.16 10.00 -6.01
CA ASN A 211 -25.02 11.45 -6.09
C ASN A 211 -25.28 11.92 -7.53
N PRO A 212 -26.42 12.58 -7.80
CA PRO A 212 -26.80 12.97 -9.17
C PRO A 212 -25.93 14.07 -9.77
N VAL A 213 -25.27 14.90 -8.93
CA VAL A 213 -24.39 15.98 -9.37
C VAL A 213 -23.06 15.42 -9.88
N THR A 214 -22.50 14.45 -9.16
CA THR A 214 -21.21 13.86 -9.52
C THR A 214 -21.33 12.62 -10.40
N GLN A 215 -22.56 12.11 -10.61
CA GLN A 215 -22.85 10.87 -11.34
C GLN A 215 -22.06 9.67 -10.77
N ARG A 216 -21.91 9.62 -9.44
CA ARG A 216 -21.17 8.58 -8.70
C ARG A 216 -22.04 8.00 -7.60
N GLY A 217 -21.77 6.75 -7.24
CA GLY A 217 -22.53 5.99 -6.24
C GLY A 217 -23.55 5.04 -6.89
N GLY A 218 -24.52 4.55 -6.11
CA GLY A 218 -25.55 3.61 -6.59
C GLY A 218 -25.08 2.17 -6.70
N HIS A 219 -23.88 1.85 -6.20
CA HIS A 219 -23.39 0.48 -6.19
C HIS A 219 -24.15 -0.34 -5.15
N LYS A 220 -24.40 -1.62 -5.50
CA LYS A 220 -25.06 -2.59 -4.62
C LYS A 220 -24.11 -3.73 -4.28
N TRP A 221 -24.08 -4.10 -3.02
CA TRP A 221 -23.29 -5.24 -2.54
C TRP A 221 -24.12 -6.14 -1.66
N THR A 222 -24.00 -7.45 -1.88
CA THR A 222 -24.44 -8.44 -0.91
C THR A 222 -23.36 -8.68 0.14
N VAL A 223 -23.74 -8.60 1.41
CA VAL A 223 -22.91 -8.89 2.58
C VAL A 223 -23.55 -10.02 3.39
N ILE A 224 -22.77 -11.05 3.74
CA ILE A 224 -23.19 -12.18 4.58
C ILE A 224 -22.27 -12.19 5.80
N LEU A 225 -22.77 -11.74 6.95
CA LEU A 225 -21.92 -11.57 8.14
C LEU A 225 -21.47 -12.91 8.73
N SER A 226 -22.36 -13.90 8.75
CA SER A 226 -22.10 -15.26 9.26
C SER A 226 -20.87 -15.91 8.63
N THR A 227 -20.64 -15.68 7.33
CA THR A 227 -19.50 -16.22 6.59
C THR A 227 -18.41 -15.18 6.32
N ARG A 228 -18.53 -13.96 6.87
CA ARG A 228 -17.68 -12.79 6.55
C ARG A 228 -17.46 -12.60 5.04
N TYR A 229 -18.49 -12.87 4.25
CA TYR A 229 -18.46 -12.81 2.80
C TYR A 229 -19.08 -11.50 2.33
N TYR A 230 -18.46 -10.88 1.34
CA TYR A 230 -19.06 -9.79 0.57
C TYR A 230 -18.87 -10.06 -0.93
N GLN A 231 -19.71 -9.50 -1.77
CA GLN A 231 -19.74 -9.78 -3.22
C GLN A 231 -18.41 -9.52 -3.96
N CYS A 232 -17.41 -8.89 -3.32
CA CYS A 232 -16.06 -8.70 -3.85
C CYS A 232 -14.95 -9.48 -3.12
N GLY A 233 -15.28 -10.44 -2.25
CA GLY A 233 -14.32 -11.34 -1.57
C GLY A 233 -14.70 -11.75 -0.14
N LYS A 234 -13.80 -12.41 0.58
CA LYS A 234 -13.89 -12.56 2.04
C LYS A 234 -13.34 -11.29 2.69
N PHE A 235 -13.97 -10.82 3.75
CA PHE A 235 -13.47 -9.72 4.56
C PHE A 235 -12.09 -10.11 5.14
N LYS A 236 -11.01 -9.49 4.64
CA LYS A 236 -9.68 -9.55 5.26
C LYS A 236 -9.51 -8.25 6.04
N ALA A 237 -9.74 -8.27 7.35
CA ALA A 237 -9.16 -7.25 8.22
C ALA A 237 -7.65 -7.53 8.23
N PHE A 238 -6.85 -6.53 7.83
CA PHE A 238 -5.41 -6.56 8.05
C PHE A 238 -5.14 -6.16 9.49
#